data_AF-A0A5C3Q732-F1
#
_entry.id   AF-A0A5C3Q732-F1
#
_cell.length_a   1.000
_cell.length_b   1.000
_cell.length_c   1.000
_cell.angle_alpha   90.00
_cell.angle_beta   90.00
_cell.angle_gamma   90.00
#
_symmetry.space_group_name_H-M   'P 1'
#
loop_
_entity.id
_entity.type
_entity.pdbx_description
1 polymer ?
#
loop_
_entity_poly.entity_id
_entity_poly.type
_entity_poly.pdbx_seq_one_letter_code
_entity_poly.pdbx_strand_id
1 'polypeptide(L)'
;AARRGYTKEALEKPLQAGALMATTAFSHITDEKTRVFIGLLSGITIYVDNAYEHDVSGIRSFTANMLHGKPVDGSGSGLQLFADLIREVACYFAEGAASGMIQTSALDFVASTILEYDIREDAVPEASTDFAQHLRTMTSMSRGFAIMGFGPDTPLSSYIQALTDVQLVTQNTNDVLSFYKEELEEDSVNMVSLRATQAGSTKLEELDKIVSETVKAHRRVLAVLSLKSTLLVSSYLAYIRGWVLFHLMLDTRYKLSQVDLWGSA
;
A
#
# COMPACT_ATOMS: atom_id res chain seq x y z
N ALA A 1 19.07 1.26 -5.78
CA ALA A 1 19.42 -0.14 -6.12
C ALA A 1 20.89 -0.31 -6.51
N ALA A 2 21.36 0.20 -7.65
CA ALA A 2 22.73 -0.07 -8.14
C ALA A 2 23.86 0.33 -7.14
N ARG A 3 23.78 1.54 -6.55
CA ARG A 3 24.73 1.97 -5.49
C ARG A 3 24.67 1.13 -4.20
N ARG A 4 23.62 0.33 -4.04
CA ARG A 4 23.37 -0.56 -2.90
C ARG A 4 23.66 -2.05 -3.25
N GLY A 5 24.22 -2.34 -4.43
CA GLY A 5 24.65 -3.70 -4.82
C GLY A 5 23.56 -4.59 -5.44
N TYR A 6 22.39 -4.05 -5.77
CA TYR A 6 21.26 -4.82 -6.32
C TYR A 6 21.22 -4.82 -7.86
N THR A 7 20.85 -5.97 -8.46
CA THR A 7 20.70 -6.11 -9.92
C THR A 7 19.53 -5.26 -10.43
N LYS A 8 19.73 -4.57 -11.56
CA LYS A 8 18.83 -3.50 -12.02
C LYS A 8 17.60 -4.03 -12.77
N GLU A 9 17.72 -5.15 -13.49
CA GLU A 9 16.73 -5.56 -14.49
C GLU A 9 15.35 -5.90 -13.89
N ALA A 10 15.29 -6.67 -12.80
CA ALA A 10 14.02 -7.02 -12.14
C ALA A 10 13.44 -5.87 -11.29
N LEU A 11 14.26 -4.90 -10.89
CA LEU A 11 13.86 -3.81 -9.99
C LEU A 11 13.58 -2.50 -10.72
N GLU A 12 13.90 -2.38 -12.01
CA GLU A 12 13.79 -1.10 -12.74
C GLU A 12 12.35 -0.58 -12.78
N LYS A 13 11.39 -1.38 -13.24
CA LYS A 13 9.97 -0.95 -13.31
C LYS A 13 9.37 -0.67 -11.92
N PRO A 14 9.53 -1.55 -10.90
CA PRO A 14 9.04 -1.26 -9.57
C PRO A 14 9.65 0.03 -8.98
N LEU A 15 10.95 0.27 -9.19
CA LEU A 15 11.60 1.50 -8.70
C LEU A 15 11.17 2.76 -9.45
N GLN A 16 10.83 2.66 -10.74
CA GLN A 16 10.21 3.78 -11.47
C GLN A 16 8.83 4.11 -10.90
N ALA A 17 8.01 3.09 -10.61
CA ALA A 17 6.72 3.28 -9.94
C ALA A 17 6.88 3.90 -8.55
N GLY A 18 7.85 3.42 -7.76
CA GLY A 18 8.18 4.00 -6.46
C GLY A 18 8.64 5.46 -6.53
N ALA A 19 9.47 5.80 -7.52
CA ALA A 19 9.87 7.19 -7.77
C ALA A 19 8.68 8.08 -8.14
N LEU A 20 7.77 7.59 -8.98
CA LEU A 20 6.54 8.30 -9.33
C LEU A 20 5.65 8.52 -8.10
N MET A 21 5.50 7.50 -7.24
CA MET A 21 4.75 7.64 -5.99
C MET A 21 5.38 8.70 -5.07
N ALA A 22 6.71 8.72 -4.94
CA ALA A 22 7.43 9.72 -4.14
C ALA A 22 7.24 11.15 -4.67
N THR A 23 7.17 11.34 -5.98
CA THR A 23 7.00 12.67 -6.60
C THR A 23 5.53 13.10 -6.74
N THR A 24 4.58 12.23 -6.41
CA THR A 24 3.14 12.53 -6.43
C THR A 24 2.58 12.51 -5.01
N ALA A 25 2.31 11.33 -4.45
CA ALA A 25 1.73 11.11 -3.12
C ALA A 25 2.56 11.68 -1.96
N PHE A 26 3.87 11.82 -2.14
CA PHE A 26 4.76 12.31 -1.08
C PHE A 26 5.51 13.60 -1.47
N SER A 27 5.01 14.30 -2.48
CA SER A 27 5.62 15.54 -3.00
C SER A 27 5.70 16.67 -1.97
N HIS A 28 4.80 16.69 -0.98
CA HIS A 28 4.78 17.68 0.10
C HIS A 28 5.83 17.44 1.19
N ILE A 29 6.47 16.27 1.24
CA ILE A 29 7.56 16.00 2.19
C ILE A 29 8.81 16.71 1.68
N THR A 30 9.33 17.68 2.43
CA THR A 30 10.43 18.53 1.96
C THR A 30 11.80 17.86 2.04
N ASP A 31 12.01 16.97 3.03
CA ASP A 31 13.27 16.24 3.17
C ASP A 31 13.46 15.24 2.01
N GLU A 32 14.44 15.53 1.15
CA GLU A 32 14.70 14.75 -0.06
C GLU A 32 15.10 13.31 0.28
N LYS A 33 15.90 13.12 1.33
CA LYS A 33 16.35 11.78 1.74
C LYS A 33 15.18 10.91 2.15
N THR A 34 14.25 11.45 2.93
CA THR A 34 13.00 10.78 3.31
C THR A 34 12.13 10.49 2.09
N ARG A 35 11.95 11.43 1.15
CA ARG A 35 11.20 11.12 -0.08
C ARG A 35 11.85 10.02 -0.90
N VAL A 36 13.18 10.03 -1.06
CA VAL A 36 13.91 8.99 -1.78
C VAL A 36 13.75 7.64 -1.08
N PHE A 37 13.83 7.60 0.25
CA PHE A 37 13.56 6.40 1.04
C PHE A 37 12.14 5.87 0.81
N ILE A 38 11.13 6.73 0.91
CA ILE A 38 9.72 6.37 0.66
C ILE A 38 9.56 5.82 -0.76
N GLY A 39 10.18 6.44 -1.76
CA GLY A 39 10.15 5.96 -3.14
C GLY A 39 10.79 4.58 -3.32
N LEU A 40 11.94 4.33 -2.67
CA LEU A 40 12.56 3.01 -2.66
C LEU A 40 11.65 1.97 -1.99
N LEU A 41 11.12 2.28 -0.81
CA LEU A 41 10.23 1.39 -0.07
C LEU A 41 8.98 1.06 -0.90
N SER A 42 8.33 2.09 -1.45
CA SER A 42 7.13 1.94 -2.30
C SER A 42 7.38 1.07 -3.52
N GLY A 43 8.50 1.31 -4.22
CA GLY A 43 8.85 0.52 -5.39
C GLY A 43 9.13 -0.94 -5.05
N ILE A 44 9.78 -1.20 -3.91
CA ILE A 44 10.04 -2.57 -3.47
C ILE A 44 8.78 -3.25 -2.94
N THR A 45 7.84 -2.53 -2.31
CA THR A 45 6.51 -3.06 -2.01
C THR A 45 5.82 -3.58 -3.27
N ILE A 46 5.86 -2.84 -4.39
CA ILE A 46 5.30 -3.28 -5.68
C ILE A 46 6.04 -4.51 -6.23
N TYR A 47 7.36 -4.60 -6.03
CA TYR A 47 8.11 -5.80 -6.41
C TYR A 47 7.68 -7.02 -5.60
N VAL A 48 7.53 -6.87 -4.28
CA VAL A 48 7.15 -7.95 -3.36
C VAL A 48 5.71 -8.39 -3.58
N ASP A 49 4.81 -7.47 -3.94
CA ASP A 49 3.43 -7.74 -4.34
C ASP A 49 3.35 -8.83 -5.42
N ASN A 50 4.28 -8.82 -6.39
CA ASN A 50 4.33 -9.81 -7.47
C ASN A 50 5.34 -10.94 -7.19
N ALA A 51 6.03 -10.95 -6.05
CA ALA A 51 7.18 -11.83 -5.85
C ALA A 51 6.79 -13.31 -5.70
N TYR A 52 5.53 -13.64 -5.40
CA TYR A 52 5.06 -15.04 -5.38
C TYR A 52 5.13 -15.70 -6.75
N GLU A 53 5.13 -14.94 -7.85
CA GLU A 53 5.31 -15.48 -9.20
C GLU A 53 6.70 -16.08 -9.41
N HIS A 54 7.68 -15.69 -8.58
CA HIS A 54 9.10 -15.95 -8.83
C HIS A 54 9.86 -16.51 -7.61
N ASP A 55 9.39 -16.27 -6.38
CA ASP A 55 10.09 -16.65 -5.13
C ASP A 55 9.15 -16.87 -3.93
N VAL A 56 8.25 -17.85 -4.04
CA VAL A 56 7.36 -18.25 -2.93
C VAL A 56 8.14 -18.67 -1.67
N SER A 57 9.26 -19.37 -1.84
CA SER A 57 10.07 -19.86 -0.72
C SER A 57 10.69 -18.70 0.07
N GLY A 58 11.23 -17.69 -0.63
CA GLY A 58 11.81 -16.50 0.00
C GLY A 58 10.77 -15.67 0.75
N ILE A 59 9.57 -15.49 0.19
CA ILE A 59 8.46 -14.81 0.90
C ILE A 59 8.09 -15.58 2.16
N ARG A 60 7.95 -16.92 2.08
CA ARG A 60 7.54 -17.76 3.21
C ARG A 60 8.54 -17.73 4.36
N SER A 61 9.85 -17.68 4.06
CA SER A 61 10.90 -17.63 5.08
C SER A 61 11.24 -16.20 5.53
N PHE A 62 10.79 -15.16 4.81
CA PHE A 62 11.20 -13.77 4.97
C PHE A 62 11.12 -13.26 6.40
N THR A 63 9.92 -13.25 6.98
CA THR A 63 9.66 -12.66 8.31
C THR A 63 10.44 -13.40 9.39
N ALA A 64 10.46 -14.74 9.32
CA ALA A 64 11.21 -15.55 10.26
C ALA A 64 12.73 -15.29 10.15
N ASN A 65 13.29 -15.25 8.95
CA ASN A 65 14.71 -15.01 8.75
C ASN A 65 15.10 -13.60 9.20
N MET A 66 14.31 -12.59 8.84
CA MET A 66 14.55 -11.21 9.23
C MET A 66 14.58 -11.02 10.75
N LEU A 67 13.60 -11.59 11.47
CA LEU A 67 13.51 -11.48 12.94
C LEU A 67 14.64 -12.23 13.66
N HIS A 68 15.12 -13.34 13.09
CA HIS A 68 16.26 -14.09 13.65
C HIS A 68 17.63 -13.53 13.24
N GLY A 69 17.68 -12.43 12.48
CA GLY A 69 18.94 -11.90 11.94
C GLY A 69 19.63 -12.85 10.96
N LYS A 70 18.88 -13.79 10.37
CA LYS A 70 19.38 -14.68 9.33
C LYS A 70 19.37 -13.96 7.98
N PRO A 71 20.22 -14.38 7.02
CA PRO A 71 20.10 -13.93 5.64
C PRO A 71 18.68 -14.18 5.13
N VAL A 72 18.11 -13.20 4.43
CA VAL A 72 16.90 -13.45 3.64
C VAL A 72 17.34 -14.25 2.42
N ASP A 73 16.63 -15.33 2.12
CA ASP A 73 16.98 -16.21 0.99
C ASP A 73 16.97 -15.39 -0.32
N GLY A 74 17.93 -15.65 -1.21
CA GLY A 74 18.12 -14.87 -2.45
C GLY A 74 18.94 -13.59 -2.26
N SER A 75 20.16 -13.68 -1.71
CA SER A 75 21.09 -12.56 -1.59
C SER A 75 21.26 -11.80 -2.92
N GLY A 76 20.93 -10.50 -2.93
CA GLY A 76 20.91 -9.65 -4.14
C GLY A 76 19.54 -9.45 -4.79
N SER A 77 18.47 -10.04 -4.24
CA SER A 77 17.08 -9.89 -4.69
C SER A 77 16.36 -8.66 -4.11
N GLY A 78 15.15 -8.37 -4.60
CA GLY A 78 14.29 -7.34 -4.04
C GLY A 78 13.83 -7.59 -2.60
N LEU A 79 13.78 -8.85 -2.14
CA LEU A 79 13.42 -9.19 -0.75
C LEU A 79 14.52 -8.73 0.22
N GLN A 80 15.80 -8.94 -0.10
CA GLN A 80 16.89 -8.45 0.74
C GLN A 80 16.87 -6.90 0.81
N LEU A 81 16.61 -6.22 -0.31
CA LEU A 81 16.44 -4.77 -0.31
C LEU A 81 15.25 -4.34 0.56
N PHE A 82 14.14 -5.08 0.55
CA PHE A 82 13.00 -4.79 1.41
C PHE A 82 13.37 -4.91 2.89
N ALA A 83 14.06 -5.98 3.28
CA ALA A 83 14.54 -6.16 4.65
C ALA A 83 15.47 -5.02 5.10
N ASP A 84 16.37 -4.57 4.23
CA ASP A 84 17.26 -3.43 4.51
C ASP A 84 16.45 -2.13 4.71
N LEU A 85 15.48 -1.86 3.84
CA LEU A 85 14.63 -0.67 3.94
C LEU A 85 13.76 -0.69 5.20
N ILE A 86 13.22 -1.85 5.59
CA ILE A 86 12.47 -2.00 6.85
C ILE A 86 13.36 -1.67 8.06
N ARG A 87 14.63 -2.11 8.07
CA ARG A 87 15.58 -1.77 9.15
C ARG A 87 15.91 -0.27 9.16
N GLU A 88 15.94 0.37 8.00
CA GLU A 88 16.22 1.80 7.84
C GLU A 88 15.06 2.72 8.22
N VAL A 89 13.82 2.22 8.41
CA VAL A 89 12.65 3.08 8.73
C VAL A 89 12.93 4.03 9.89
N ALA A 90 13.53 3.55 10.97
CA ALA A 90 13.83 4.35 12.17
C ALA A 90 14.85 5.49 11.91
N CYS A 91 15.63 5.41 10.83
CA CYS A 91 16.54 6.48 10.41
C CYS A 91 15.80 7.68 9.79
N TYR A 92 14.58 7.47 9.29
CA TYR A 92 13.77 8.51 8.64
C TYR A 92 12.58 8.92 9.50
N PHE A 93 11.99 7.99 10.25
CA PHE A 93 10.88 8.24 11.16
C PHE A 93 11.34 7.99 12.60
N ALA A 94 11.91 9.01 13.24
CA ALA A 94 12.57 8.86 14.54
C ALA A 94 11.61 8.55 15.70
N GLU A 95 10.32 8.92 15.59
CA GLU A 95 9.32 8.56 16.59
C GLU A 95 9.12 7.04 16.62
N GLY A 96 9.50 6.40 17.73
CA GLY A 96 9.53 4.94 17.84
C GLY A 96 8.19 4.25 17.55
N ALA A 97 7.07 4.86 17.94
CA ALA A 97 5.74 4.32 17.64
C ALA A 97 5.41 4.38 16.14
N ALA A 98 5.72 5.50 15.46
CA ALA A 98 5.51 5.65 14.03
C ALA A 98 6.40 4.70 13.22
N SER A 99 7.71 4.65 13.55
CA SER A 99 8.64 3.69 12.93
C SER A 99 8.17 2.25 13.11
N GLY A 100 7.84 1.86 14.33
CA GLY A 100 7.38 0.51 14.65
C GLY A 100 6.14 0.14 13.85
N MET A 101 5.17 1.04 13.71
CA MET A 101 3.95 0.80 12.93
C MET A 101 4.19 0.69 11.42
N ILE A 102 5.14 1.44 10.85
CA ILE A 102 5.56 1.30 9.46
C ILE A 102 6.26 -0.05 9.25
N GLN A 103 7.17 -0.42 10.14
CA GLN A 103 7.91 -1.68 10.07
C GLN A 103 6.97 -2.89 10.20
N THR A 104 6.06 -2.89 11.16
CA THR A 104 5.07 -3.98 11.29
C THR A 104 4.14 -4.02 10.11
N SER A 105 3.73 -2.88 9.55
CA SER A 105 2.92 -2.85 8.32
C SER A 105 3.65 -3.50 7.13
N ALA A 106 4.98 -3.37 7.04
CA ALA A 106 5.78 -4.02 6.01
C ALA A 106 5.91 -5.53 6.24
N LEU A 107 6.07 -5.96 7.50
CA LEU A 107 6.14 -7.39 7.86
C LEU A 107 4.80 -8.09 7.68
N ASP A 108 3.70 -7.44 8.09
CA ASP A 108 2.32 -7.90 7.88
C ASP A 108 2.06 -8.10 6.38
N PHE A 109 2.52 -7.16 5.55
CA PHE A 109 2.41 -7.24 4.09
C PHE A 109 3.06 -8.53 3.54
N VAL A 110 4.35 -8.77 3.80
CA VAL A 110 5.01 -10.00 3.29
C VAL A 110 4.35 -11.27 3.83
N ALA A 111 4.02 -11.28 5.13
CA ALA A 111 3.41 -12.42 5.78
C ALA A 111 2.00 -12.73 5.25
N SER A 112 1.29 -11.73 4.71
CA SER A 112 -0.06 -11.90 4.18
C SER A 112 -0.11 -12.11 2.67
N THR A 113 0.87 -11.64 1.90
CA THR A 113 1.03 -12.01 0.48
C THR A 113 1.13 -13.54 0.31
N ILE A 114 1.83 -14.24 1.22
CA ILE A 114 1.87 -15.71 1.19
C ILE A 114 0.52 -16.34 1.57
N LEU A 115 -0.27 -15.69 2.43
CA LEU A 115 -1.60 -16.17 2.76
C LEU A 115 -2.55 -16.06 1.56
N GLU A 116 -2.52 -14.95 0.83
CA GLU A 116 -3.29 -14.78 -0.43
C GLU A 116 -2.94 -15.91 -1.41
N TYR A 117 -1.67 -16.25 -1.55
CA TYR A 117 -1.24 -17.40 -2.35
C TYR A 117 -1.81 -18.72 -1.83
N ASP A 118 -1.71 -18.98 -0.52
CA ASP A 118 -2.12 -20.24 0.09
C ASP A 118 -3.65 -20.47 0.04
N ILE A 119 -4.46 -19.40 0.11
CA ILE A 119 -5.93 -19.48 0.14
C ILE A 119 -6.61 -19.22 -1.22
N ARG A 120 -5.85 -18.96 -2.30
CA ARG A 120 -6.41 -18.55 -3.59
C ARG A 120 -7.40 -19.56 -4.21
N GLU A 121 -7.31 -20.83 -3.81
CA GLU A 121 -8.17 -21.92 -4.26
C GLU A 121 -9.29 -22.24 -3.25
N ASP A 122 -9.26 -21.63 -2.06
CA ASP A 122 -10.22 -21.86 -0.98
C ASP A 122 -11.45 -20.96 -1.15
N ALA A 123 -12.64 -21.55 -1.00
CA ALA A 123 -13.87 -20.77 -0.90
C ALA A 123 -13.92 -20.07 0.46
N VAL A 124 -14.08 -18.74 0.46
CA VAL A 124 -14.32 -17.97 1.68
C VAL A 124 -15.75 -18.28 2.18
N PRO A 125 -15.92 -18.83 3.40
CA PRO A 125 -17.25 -19.12 3.92
C PRO A 125 -18.09 -17.83 4.07
N GLU A 126 -19.37 -17.88 3.70
CA GLU A 126 -20.29 -16.73 3.81
C GLU A 126 -20.31 -16.13 5.23
N ALA A 127 -20.21 -16.99 6.25
CA ALA A 127 -20.18 -16.59 7.66
C ALA A 127 -18.97 -15.73 8.05
N SER A 128 -17.92 -15.68 7.23
CA SER A 128 -16.65 -14.98 7.51
C SER A 128 -16.71 -13.48 7.21
N THR A 129 -17.75 -12.79 7.70
CA THR A 129 -18.20 -11.45 7.23
C THR A 129 -17.12 -10.36 7.15
N ASP A 130 -16.09 -10.42 7.99
CA ASP A 130 -15.01 -9.42 8.04
C ASP A 130 -13.71 -9.87 7.38
N PHE A 131 -13.67 -11.09 6.82
CA PHE A 131 -12.42 -11.70 6.35
C PHE A 131 -11.79 -10.93 5.19
N ALA A 132 -12.57 -10.52 4.19
CA ALA A 132 -12.06 -9.73 3.07
C ALA A 132 -11.40 -8.42 3.56
N GLN A 133 -12.07 -7.74 4.50
CA GLN A 133 -11.56 -6.49 5.08
C GLN A 133 -10.29 -6.71 5.93
N HIS A 134 -10.26 -7.80 6.68
CA HIS A 134 -9.11 -8.19 7.49
C HIS A 134 -7.90 -8.56 6.62
N LEU A 135 -8.09 -9.42 5.62
CA LEU A 135 -7.05 -9.82 4.67
C LEU A 135 -6.46 -8.59 3.98
N ARG A 136 -7.31 -7.72 3.44
CA ARG A 136 -6.87 -6.49 2.77
C ARG A 136 -6.06 -5.55 3.67
N THR A 137 -6.46 -5.46 4.95
CA THR A 137 -5.73 -4.67 5.94
C THR A 137 -4.29 -5.17 6.10
N MET A 138 -4.09 -6.49 6.08
CA MET A 138 -2.77 -7.08 6.15
C MET A 138 -1.98 -6.89 4.84
N THR A 139 -2.63 -7.00 3.68
CA THR A 139 -1.97 -7.08 2.37
C THR A 139 -1.77 -5.72 1.66
N SER A 140 -2.13 -4.60 2.28
CA SER A 140 -2.11 -3.27 1.62
C SER A 140 -0.92 -2.37 2.00
N MET A 141 -0.17 -2.70 3.06
CA MET A 141 0.80 -1.80 3.71
C MET A 141 0.22 -0.38 4.00
N SER A 142 -1.12 -0.25 4.03
CA SER A 142 -1.84 1.02 4.00
C SER A 142 -1.59 1.85 5.26
N ARG A 143 -1.42 1.19 6.42
CA ARG A 143 -1.03 1.85 7.67
C ARG A 143 0.33 2.52 7.54
N GLY A 144 1.31 1.84 6.96
CA GLY A 144 2.65 2.39 6.70
C GLY A 144 2.57 3.62 5.78
N PHE A 145 1.87 3.51 4.65
CA PHE A 145 1.69 4.64 3.73
C PHE A 145 0.93 5.82 4.34
N ALA A 146 -0.11 5.56 5.13
CA ALA A 146 -0.85 6.59 5.83
C ALA A 146 0.04 7.38 6.81
N ILE A 147 0.88 6.69 7.58
CA ILE A 147 1.85 7.34 8.51
C ILE A 147 2.88 8.14 7.71
N MET A 148 3.48 7.55 6.67
CA MET A 148 4.44 8.25 5.81
C MET A 148 3.83 9.50 5.17
N GLY A 149 2.52 9.49 4.87
CA GLY A 149 1.78 10.62 4.29
C GLY A 149 1.72 11.87 5.18
N PHE A 150 1.87 11.72 6.50
CA PHE A 150 1.98 12.85 7.42
C PHE A 150 3.42 13.39 7.55
N GLY A 151 4.41 12.65 7.06
CA GLY A 151 5.83 13.03 7.12
C GLY A 151 6.49 12.75 8.47
N PRO A 152 7.83 12.76 8.53
CA PRO A 152 8.60 12.30 9.68
C PRO A 152 8.57 13.25 10.89
N ASP A 153 8.30 14.53 10.65
CA ASP A 153 8.29 15.58 11.69
C ASP A 153 6.91 15.76 12.35
N THR A 154 5.89 15.03 11.89
CA THR A 154 4.53 15.12 12.43
C THR A 154 4.34 14.09 13.54
N PRO A 155 4.08 14.50 14.79
CA PRO A 155 3.89 13.55 15.89
C PRO A 155 2.68 12.65 15.65
N LEU A 156 2.83 11.34 15.83
CA LEU A 156 1.78 10.34 15.64
C LEU A 156 0.53 10.68 16.46
N SER A 157 0.72 11.13 17.70
CA SER A 157 -0.36 11.52 18.62
C SER A 157 -1.28 12.62 18.07
N SER A 158 -0.82 13.41 17.10
CA SER A 158 -1.60 14.49 16.49
C SER A 158 -2.63 14.02 15.46
N TYR A 159 -2.42 12.85 14.84
CA TYR A 159 -3.29 12.30 13.80
C TYR A 159 -3.73 10.85 14.03
N ILE A 160 -3.25 10.18 15.09
CA ILE A 160 -3.55 8.76 15.37
C ILE A 160 -5.05 8.46 15.42
N GLN A 161 -5.88 9.40 15.90
CA GLN A 161 -7.34 9.25 15.95
C GLN A 161 -8.00 9.25 14.57
N ALA A 162 -7.34 9.80 13.55
CA ALA A 162 -7.77 9.74 12.15
C ALA A 162 -7.12 8.59 11.39
N LEU A 163 -6.09 7.92 11.94
CA LEU A 163 -5.23 7.01 11.19
C LEU A 163 -6.01 5.84 10.58
N THR A 164 -6.96 5.26 11.30
CA THR A 164 -7.80 4.16 10.79
C THR A 164 -8.60 4.58 9.56
N ASP A 165 -9.15 5.80 9.56
CA ASP A 165 -9.89 6.32 8.42
C ASP A 165 -8.96 6.72 7.27
N VAL A 166 -7.75 7.23 7.55
CA VAL A 166 -6.74 7.49 6.50
C VAL A 166 -6.34 6.18 5.83
N GLN A 167 -6.09 5.13 6.62
CA GLN A 167 -5.76 3.80 6.13
C GLN A 167 -6.87 3.24 5.22
N LEU A 168 -8.13 3.34 5.66
CA LEU A 168 -9.30 2.92 4.89
C LEU A 168 -9.41 3.70 3.57
N VAL A 169 -9.17 5.01 3.59
CA VAL A 169 -9.17 5.82 2.37
C VAL A 169 -8.03 5.39 1.43
N THR A 170 -6.82 5.17 1.95
CA THR A 170 -5.67 4.74 1.15
C THR A 170 -5.92 3.40 0.45
N GLN A 171 -6.37 2.38 1.18
CA GLN A 171 -6.59 1.04 0.63
C GLN A 171 -7.78 1.04 -0.36
N ASN A 172 -8.90 1.67 0.00
CA ASN A 172 -10.09 1.62 -0.85
C ASN A 172 -9.90 2.46 -2.12
N THR A 173 -9.13 3.56 -2.04
CA THR A 173 -8.76 4.32 -3.24
C THR A 173 -7.91 3.47 -4.19
N ASN A 174 -7.01 2.63 -3.65
CA ASN A 174 -6.30 1.66 -4.47
C ASN A 174 -7.28 0.66 -5.09
N ASP A 175 -8.14 0.01 -4.32
CA ASP A 175 -9.11 -0.98 -4.81
C ASP A 175 -10.04 -0.41 -5.90
N VAL A 176 -10.49 0.84 -5.74
CA VAL A 176 -11.32 1.52 -6.75
C VAL A 176 -10.55 1.81 -8.03
N LEU A 177 -9.31 2.31 -7.92
CA LEU A 177 -8.50 2.70 -9.07
C LEU A 177 -7.76 1.51 -9.72
N SER A 178 -7.68 0.37 -9.04
CA SER A 178 -7.14 -0.89 -9.56
C SER A 178 -8.22 -1.81 -10.12
N PHE A 179 -9.50 -1.60 -9.78
CA PHE A 179 -10.61 -2.43 -10.24
C PHE A 179 -10.56 -2.74 -11.74
N TYR A 180 -10.34 -1.73 -12.59
CA TYR A 180 -10.27 -1.93 -14.04
C TYR A 180 -9.13 -2.87 -14.47
N LYS A 181 -7.93 -2.69 -13.92
CA LYS A 181 -6.80 -3.58 -14.26
C LYS A 181 -7.03 -5.00 -13.76
N GLU A 182 -7.68 -5.15 -12.60
CA GLU A 182 -7.96 -6.44 -11.96
C GLU A 182 -9.00 -7.23 -12.75
N GLU A 183 -10.05 -6.57 -13.24
CA GLU A 183 -11.03 -7.20 -14.13
C GLU A 183 -10.39 -7.64 -15.46
N LEU A 184 -9.47 -6.85 -16.03
CA LEU A 184 -8.70 -7.24 -17.22
C LEU A 184 -7.75 -8.41 -16.98
N GLU A 185 -7.30 -8.59 -15.74
CA GLU A 185 -6.36 -9.64 -15.31
C GLU A 185 -7.11 -10.90 -14.82
N GLU A 186 -8.44 -10.89 -14.81
CA GLU A 186 -9.30 -11.93 -14.24
C GLU A 186 -8.94 -12.24 -12.77
N ASP A 187 -8.40 -11.25 -12.06
CA ASP A 187 -8.05 -11.39 -10.65
C ASP A 187 -9.35 -11.48 -9.83
N SER A 188 -9.46 -12.55 -9.06
CA SER A 188 -10.60 -12.85 -8.19
C SER A 188 -10.26 -12.80 -6.70
N VAL A 189 -8.98 -12.64 -6.36
CA VAL A 189 -8.49 -12.55 -4.98
C VAL A 189 -8.21 -11.09 -4.63
N ASN A 190 -9.22 -10.24 -4.85
CA ASN A 190 -9.21 -8.82 -4.48
C ASN A 190 -10.44 -8.46 -3.64
N MET A 191 -10.38 -7.31 -2.97
CA MET A 191 -11.41 -6.85 -2.04
C MET A 191 -12.81 -6.87 -2.67
N VAL A 192 -12.96 -6.36 -3.89
CA VAL A 192 -14.26 -6.23 -4.57
C VAL A 192 -14.85 -7.61 -4.86
N SER A 193 -14.03 -8.52 -5.40
CA SER A 193 -14.45 -9.87 -5.77
C SER A 193 -14.80 -10.72 -4.55
N LEU A 194 -14.00 -10.62 -3.49
CA LEU A 194 -14.24 -11.33 -2.23
C LEU A 194 -15.54 -10.85 -1.56
N ARG A 195 -15.76 -9.54 -1.47
CA ARG A 195 -17.00 -8.97 -0.92
C ARG A 195 -18.22 -9.33 -1.76
N ALA A 196 -18.11 -9.30 -3.08
CA ALA A 196 -19.23 -9.61 -3.97
C ALA A 196 -19.67 -11.07 -3.82
N THR A 197 -18.69 -11.98 -3.77
CA THR A 197 -18.92 -13.40 -3.54
C THR A 197 -19.59 -13.63 -2.18
N GLN A 198 -19.07 -13.00 -1.13
CA GLN A 198 -19.60 -13.15 0.22
C GLN A 198 -21.00 -12.55 0.42
N ALA A 199 -21.28 -11.41 -0.21
CA ALA A 199 -22.56 -10.72 -0.11
C ALA A 199 -23.62 -11.30 -1.06
N GLY A 200 -23.24 -12.18 -1.98
CA GLY A 200 -24.12 -12.66 -3.06
C GLY A 200 -24.58 -11.53 -3.98
N SER A 201 -23.76 -10.49 -4.16
CA SER A 201 -24.05 -9.31 -4.99
C SER A 201 -23.08 -9.19 -6.15
N THR A 202 -23.34 -8.25 -7.07
CA THR A 202 -22.43 -7.98 -8.19
C THR A 202 -21.18 -7.22 -7.72
N LYS A 203 -20.08 -7.36 -8.46
CA LYS A 203 -18.84 -6.58 -8.23
C LYS A 203 -19.09 -5.07 -8.31
N LEU A 204 -19.96 -4.62 -9.22
CA LEU A 204 -20.32 -3.20 -9.35
C LEU A 204 -21.07 -2.67 -8.12
N GLU A 205 -22.00 -3.45 -7.56
CA GLU A 205 -22.70 -3.06 -6.32
C GLU A 205 -21.73 -2.95 -5.13
N GLU A 206 -20.75 -3.86 -5.02
CA GLU A 206 -19.72 -3.77 -3.98
C GLU A 206 -18.73 -2.62 -4.21
N LEU A 207 -18.35 -2.36 -5.45
CA LEU A 207 -17.53 -1.20 -5.80
C LEU A 207 -18.21 0.10 -5.36
N ASP A 208 -19.52 0.23 -5.61
CA ASP A 208 -20.30 1.41 -5.21
C ASP A 208 -20.37 1.58 -3.68
N LYS A 209 -20.46 0.46 -2.93
CA LYS A 209 -20.36 0.46 -1.47
C LYS A 209 -18.98 0.91 -1.00
N ILE A 210 -17.90 0.39 -1.59
CA ILE A 210 -16.52 0.77 -1.27
C ILE A 210 -16.29 2.26 -1.53
N VAL A 211 -16.80 2.80 -2.65
CA VAL A 211 -16.75 4.25 -2.94
C VAL A 211 -17.47 5.05 -1.85
N SER A 212 -18.69 4.65 -1.48
CA SER A 212 -19.47 5.30 -0.42
C SER A 212 -18.76 5.27 0.94
N GLU A 213 -18.17 4.14 1.31
CA GLU A 213 -17.35 3.97 2.52
C GLU A 213 -16.12 4.89 2.50
N THR A 214 -15.41 4.94 1.36
CA THR A 214 -14.23 5.79 1.16
C THR A 214 -14.55 7.26 1.34
N VAL A 215 -15.64 7.73 0.73
CA VAL A 215 -16.08 9.13 0.84
C VAL A 215 -16.48 9.47 2.28
N LYS A 216 -17.16 8.56 2.99
CA LYS A 216 -17.50 8.75 4.41
C LYS A 216 -16.23 8.80 5.28
N ALA A 217 -15.27 7.91 5.05
CA ALA A 217 -13.99 7.88 5.75
C ALA A 217 -13.19 9.16 5.51
N HIS A 218 -13.10 9.62 4.26
CA HIS A 218 -12.47 10.90 3.91
C HIS A 218 -13.05 12.08 4.69
N ARG A 219 -14.39 12.18 4.77
CA ARG A 219 -15.06 13.23 5.54
C ARG A 219 -14.74 13.14 7.04
N ARG A 220 -14.67 11.93 7.61
CA ARG A 220 -14.26 11.73 9.01
C ARG A 220 -12.82 12.15 9.26
N VAL A 221 -11.88 11.80 8.38
CA VAL A 221 -10.49 12.27 8.46
C VAL A 221 -10.46 13.80 8.52
N LEU A 222 -11.12 14.47 7.58
CA LEU A 222 -11.16 15.94 7.56
C LEU A 222 -11.77 16.52 8.84
N ALA A 223 -12.85 15.95 9.34
CA ALA A 223 -13.48 16.39 10.58
C ALA A 223 -12.53 16.26 11.78
N VAL A 224 -11.85 15.11 11.94
CA VAL A 224 -10.92 14.86 13.04
C VAL A 224 -9.69 15.77 12.94
N LEU A 225 -9.05 15.86 11.76
CA LEU A 225 -7.84 16.65 11.58
C LEU A 225 -8.08 18.16 11.68
N SER A 226 -9.25 18.63 11.25
CA SER A 226 -9.62 20.07 11.35
C SER A 226 -9.75 20.54 12.79
N LEU A 227 -10.05 19.64 13.74
CA LEU A 227 -10.06 19.95 15.18
C LEU A 227 -8.64 20.07 15.77
N LYS A 228 -7.61 19.66 15.02
CA LYS A 228 -6.23 19.57 15.49
C LYS A 228 -5.34 20.62 14.84
N SER A 229 -5.31 20.69 13.51
CA SER A 229 -4.42 21.61 12.78
C SER A 229 -4.75 21.67 11.29
N THR A 230 -4.71 22.88 10.71
CA THR A 230 -4.81 23.10 9.26
C THR A 230 -3.63 22.50 8.50
N LEU A 231 -2.45 22.38 9.12
CA LEU A 231 -1.30 21.71 8.52
C LEU A 231 -1.55 20.21 8.35
N LEU A 232 -2.17 19.54 9.34
CA LEU A 232 -2.51 18.12 9.24
C LEU A 232 -3.52 17.86 8.11
N VAL A 233 -4.53 18.72 8.00
CA VAL A 233 -5.49 18.68 6.88
C VAL A 233 -4.76 18.84 5.54
N SER A 234 -3.81 19.79 5.46
CA SER A 234 -3.04 20.06 4.26
C SER A 234 -2.14 18.87 3.88
N SER A 235 -1.44 18.25 4.84
CA SER A 235 -0.63 17.05 4.61
C SER A 235 -1.47 15.87 4.13
N TYR A 236 -2.62 15.62 4.77
CA TYR A 236 -3.54 14.56 4.34
C TYR A 236 -4.08 14.80 2.93
N LEU A 237 -4.52 16.03 2.62
CA LEU A 237 -5.04 16.37 1.30
C LEU A 237 -3.96 16.29 0.22
N ALA A 238 -2.74 16.74 0.51
CA ALA A 238 -1.61 16.60 -0.40
C ALA A 238 -1.31 15.11 -0.68
N TYR A 239 -1.25 14.31 0.38
CA TYR A 239 -1.05 12.87 0.29
C TYR A 239 -2.12 12.19 -0.57
N ILE A 240 -3.42 12.37 -0.27
CA ILE A 240 -4.46 11.62 -0.98
C ILE A 240 -4.64 12.09 -2.43
N ARG A 241 -4.45 13.39 -2.73
CA ARG A 241 -4.46 13.90 -4.11
C ARG A 241 -3.30 13.33 -4.90
N GLY A 242 -2.10 13.31 -4.31
CA GLY A 242 -0.93 12.70 -4.92
C GLY A 242 -1.08 11.18 -5.08
N TRP A 243 -1.77 10.51 -4.15
CA TRP A 243 -2.09 9.08 -4.24
C TRP A 243 -2.99 8.78 -5.44
N VAL A 244 -4.05 9.57 -5.66
CA VAL A 244 -4.88 9.46 -6.86
C VAL A 244 -4.06 9.75 -8.12
N LEU A 245 -3.25 10.82 -8.11
CA LEU A 245 -2.41 11.18 -9.24
C LEU A 245 -1.41 10.07 -9.61
N PHE A 246 -0.81 9.41 -8.62
CA PHE A 246 0.04 8.24 -8.84
C PHE A 246 -0.66 7.15 -9.66
N HIS A 247 -1.91 6.81 -9.30
CA HIS A 247 -2.67 5.78 -10.02
C HIS A 247 -3.00 6.21 -11.45
N LEU A 248 -3.38 7.48 -11.65
CA LEU A 248 -3.65 8.03 -12.98
C LEU A 248 -2.40 8.08 -13.87
N MET A 249 -1.23 8.32 -13.28
CA MET A 249 0.03 8.46 -14.02
C MET A 249 0.74 7.13 -14.26
N LEU A 250 0.58 6.13 -13.39
CA LEU A 250 1.17 4.80 -13.56
C LEU A 250 0.30 3.93 -14.48
N ASP A 251 0.05 4.43 -15.69
CA ASP A 251 -0.87 3.81 -16.64
C ASP A 251 -0.39 2.43 -17.10
N THR A 252 0.92 2.19 -17.09
CA THR A 252 1.51 0.86 -17.37
C THR A 252 1.08 -0.22 -16.38
N ARG A 253 0.58 0.16 -15.18
CA ARG A 253 0.01 -0.76 -14.18
C ARG A 253 -1.51 -0.67 -14.15
N TYR A 254 -2.08 0.53 -14.02
CA TYR A 254 -3.52 0.68 -13.75
C TYR A 254 -4.40 0.79 -14.99
N LYS A 255 -3.82 1.03 -16.18
CA LYS A 255 -4.52 1.06 -17.48
C LYS A 255 -5.72 2.03 -17.52
N LEU A 256 -5.71 3.07 -16.68
CA LEU A 256 -6.83 4.01 -16.52
C LEU A 256 -7.01 4.93 -17.73
N SER A 257 -5.99 5.07 -18.59
CA SER A 257 -6.13 5.77 -19.87
C SER A 257 -7.11 5.09 -20.84
N GLN A 258 -7.41 3.80 -20.61
CA GLN A 258 -8.35 3.01 -21.42
C GLN A 258 -9.80 3.18 -20.95
N VAL A 259 -10.01 3.73 -19.76
CA VAL A 259 -11.32 4.06 -19.22
C VAL A 259 -11.64 5.49 -19.61
N ASP A 260 -12.81 5.73 -20.22
CA ASP A 260 -13.28 7.09 -20.50
C ASP A 260 -13.73 7.79 -19.20
N LEU A 261 -12.76 8.13 -18.35
CA LEU A 261 -12.99 8.79 -17.06
C LEU A 261 -13.48 10.23 -17.22
N TRP A 262 -13.25 10.84 -18.38
CA TRP A 262 -13.47 12.26 -18.62
C TRP A 262 -14.70 12.54 -19.47
N GLY A 263 -15.28 11.50 -20.10
CA GLY A 263 -16.22 11.67 -21.18
C GLY A 263 -15.49 12.26 -22.38
N SER A 264 -15.58 11.62 -23.54
CA SER A 264 -15.29 12.30 -24.81
C SER A 264 -15.96 13.68 -24.83
N ALA A 265 -15.15 14.74 -24.79
CA ALA A 265 -15.59 16.13 -24.91
C ALA A 265 -16.13 16.44 -26.32
#